data_AF-A0A959KRA9-F1
#
_entry.id   AF-A0A959KRA9-F1
#
_cell.length_a   1.000
_cell.length_b   1.000
_cell.length_c   1.000
_cell.angle_alpha   90.00
_cell.angle_beta   90.00
_cell.angle_gamma   90.00
#
_symmetry.space_group_name_H-M   'P 1'
#
loop_
_entity.id
_entity.type
_entity.pdbx_description
1 polymer ?
#
loop_
_entity_poly.entity_id
_entity_poly.type
_entity_poly.pdbx_seq_one_letter_code
_entity_poly.pdbx_strand_id
1 'polypeptide(L)'
;ETMILAGEIGLAIIAAAYMAPIPAALTEMFPRNIRVSAVSVGYNLAYAIFGGTVPMVAVWLIKKEHDDLAFVWYIIAAGVISLIVALSLHRQIKNQLPD
;
A
#
# COMPACT_ATOMS: atom_id res chain seq x y z
N GLU A 1 -12.69 -21.00 -18.29
CA GLU A 1 -11.51 -20.13 -18.56
C GLU A 1 -11.92 -18.72 -18.93
N THR A 2 -12.77 -18.50 -19.96
CA THR A 2 -13.21 -17.16 -20.38
C THR A 2 -13.88 -16.32 -19.28
N MET A 3 -14.69 -16.94 -18.41
CA MET A 3 -15.30 -16.22 -17.27
C MET A 3 -14.28 -15.82 -16.19
N ILE A 4 -13.23 -16.62 -16.00
CA ILE A 4 -12.16 -16.32 -15.04
C ILE A 4 -11.33 -15.15 -15.57
N LEU A 5 -10.94 -15.21 -16.84
CA LEU A 5 -10.22 -14.13 -17.52
C LEU A 5 -11.02 -12.83 -17.53
N ALA A 6 -12.32 -12.89 -17.80
CA ALA A 6 -13.19 -11.71 -17.75
C ALA A 6 -13.25 -11.10 -16.33
N GLY A 7 -13.32 -11.94 -15.29
CA GLY A 7 -13.28 -11.50 -13.90
C GLY A 7 -11.94 -10.86 -13.52
N GLU A 8 -10.82 -11.47 -13.90
CA GLU A 8 -9.47 -10.93 -13.66
C GLU A 8 -9.25 -9.61 -14.39
N ILE A 9 -9.65 -9.50 -15.66
CA ILE A 9 -9.54 -8.25 -16.42
C ILE A 9 -10.37 -7.14 -15.76
N GLY A 10 -11.59 -7.45 -15.32
CA GLY A 10 -12.44 -6.49 -14.60
C GLY A 10 -11.78 -5.99 -13.31
N LEU A 11 -11.23 -6.90 -12.51
CA LEU A 11 -10.49 -6.55 -11.29
C LEU A 11 -9.21 -5.78 -11.59
N ALA A 12 -8.46 -6.16 -12.63
CA ALA A 12 -7.22 -5.51 -13.03
C ALA A 12 -7.46 -4.04 -13.45
N ILE A 13 -8.56 -3.75 -14.15
CA ILE A 13 -8.92 -2.37 -14.51
C ILE A 13 -9.17 -1.53 -13.26
N ILE A 14 -9.95 -2.06 -12.31
CA ILE A 14 -10.25 -1.37 -11.04
C ILE A 14 -8.97 -1.15 -10.24
N ALA A 15 -8.13 -2.19 -10.12
CA ALA A 15 -6.85 -2.12 -9.42
C ALA A 15 -5.90 -1.10 -10.08
N ALA A 16 -5.84 -1.07 -11.41
CA ALA A 16 -5.02 -0.11 -12.15
C ALA A 16 -5.46 1.33 -11.90
N ALA A 17 -6.76 1.61 -11.91
CA ALA A 17 -7.29 2.95 -11.60
C ALA A 17 -6.92 3.41 -10.17
N TYR A 18 -6.90 2.48 -9.21
CA TYR A 18 -6.48 2.76 -7.84
C TYR A 18 -4.96 2.93 -7.68
N MET A 19 -4.16 2.09 -8.34
CA MET A 19 -2.69 2.09 -8.17
C MET A 19 -1.99 3.18 -9.00
N ALA A 20 -2.54 3.58 -10.15
CA ALA A 20 -1.96 4.59 -11.04
C ALA A 20 -1.61 5.94 -10.39
N PRO A 21 -2.44 6.55 -9.52
CA PRO A 21 -2.11 7.83 -8.90
C PRO A 21 -1.02 7.76 -7.84
N ILE A 22 -0.76 6.59 -7.25
CA ILE A 22 0.20 6.41 -6.13
C ILE A 22 1.63 6.84 -6.51
N PRO A 23 2.26 6.34 -7.59
CA PRO A 23 3.61 6.75 -7.95
C PRO A 23 3.68 8.23 -8.36
N ALA A 24 2.63 8.78 -8.99
CA ALA A 24 2.59 10.19 -9.34
C ALA A 24 2.69 11.07 -8.07
N ALA A 25 1.82 10.82 -7.09
CA ALA A 25 1.82 11.52 -5.81
C ALA A 25 3.15 11.34 -5.05
N LEU A 26 3.69 10.11 -4.99
CA LEU A 26 4.97 9.84 -4.35
C LEU A 26 6.10 10.65 -4.98
N THR A 27 6.14 10.73 -6.32
CA THR A 27 7.19 11.48 -6.99
C THR A 27 7.10 12.98 -6.74
N GLU A 28 5.91 13.56 -6.66
CA GLU A 28 5.72 14.99 -6.38
C GLU A 28 6.26 15.41 -5.01
N MET A 29 6.23 14.51 -4.03
CA MET A 29 6.70 14.76 -2.67
C MET A 29 8.21 14.85 -2.52
N PHE A 30 8.98 14.30 -3.48
CA PHE A 30 10.45 14.28 -3.41
C PHE A 30 11.09 15.31 -4.37
N PRO A 31 12.21 15.95 -3.94
CA PRO A 31 12.93 16.88 -4.79
C PRO A 31 13.53 16.17 -6.02
N ARG A 32 13.59 16.90 -7.14
CA ARG A 32 13.90 16.36 -8.48
C ARG A 32 15.19 15.55 -8.54
N ASN A 33 16.21 15.92 -7.76
CA ASN A 33 17.53 15.30 -7.74
C ASN A 33 17.57 13.91 -7.07
N ILE A 34 16.61 13.56 -6.21
CA ILE A 34 16.59 12.26 -5.49
C ILE A 34 15.30 11.47 -5.69
N ARG A 35 14.31 12.02 -6.37
CA ARG A 35 12.96 11.48 -6.56
C ARG A 35 12.94 10.00 -6.95
N VAL A 36 13.65 9.62 -8.01
CA VAL A 36 13.64 8.23 -8.51
C VAL A 36 14.24 7.27 -7.48
N SER A 37 15.38 7.65 -6.90
CA SER A 37 16.07 6.83 -5.90
C SER A 37 15.27 6.71 -4.60
N ALA A 38 14.70 7.82 -4.11
CA ALA A 38 13.90 7.84 -2.89
C ALA A 38 12.64 6.97 -3.01
N VAL A 39 11.90 7.12 -4.12
CA VAL A 39 10.71 6.29 -4.38
C VAL A 39 11.08 4.83 -4.55
N SER A 40 12.12 4.52 -5.33
CA SER A 40 12.56 3.14 -5.57
C SER A 40 13.05 2.46 -4.28
N VAL A 41 13.87 3.15 -3.47
CA VAL A 41 14.36 2.60 -2.20
C VAL A 41 13.22 2.36 -1.23
N GLY A 42 12.31 3.33 -1.05
CA GLY A 42 11.17 3.18 -0.16
C GLY A 42 10.26 2.02 -0.58
N TYR A 43 9.94 1.94 -1.88
CA TYR A 43 9.09 0.90 -2.43
C TYR A 43 9.73 -0.49 -2.32
N ASN A 44 10.97 -0.65 -2.80
CA ASN A 44 11.64 -1.95 -2.77
C ASN A 44 11.92 -2.43 -1.35
N LEU A 45 12.27 -1.54 -0.42
CA LEU A 45 12.48 -1.91 0.98
C LEU A 45 11.18 -2.38 1.63
N ALA A 46 10.07 -1.67 1.39
CA ALA A 46 8.76 -2.09 1.87
C ALA A 46 8.39 -3.47 1.29
N TYR A 47 8.59 -3.69 -0.01
CA TYR A 47 8.34 -4.99 -0.63
C TYR A 47 9.27 -6.10 -0.10
N ALA A 48 10.53 -5.80 0.16
CA ALA A 48 11.48 -6.78 0.71
C ALA A 48 11.06 -7.23 2.12
N ILE A 49 10.55 -6.31 2.95
CA ILE A 49 10.14 -6.61 4.32
C ILE A 49 8.76 -7.28 4.33
N PHE A 50 7.78 -6.75 3.59
CA PHE A 50 6.38 -7.14 3.68
C PHE A 50 5.92 -8.12 2.60
N GLY A 51 6.64 -8.28 1.50
CA GLY A 51 6.22 -9.08 0.35
C GLY A 51 6.02 -10.56 0.67
N GLY A 52 6.86 -11.14 1.51
CA GLY A 52 6.73 -12.54 1.96
C GLY A 52 6.20 -12.70 3.38
N THR A 53 6.38 -11.71 4.24
CA THR A 53 6.03 -11.83 5.66
C THR A 53 4.53 -11.72 5.90
N VAL A 54 3.81 -10.91 5.11
CA VAL A 54 2.35 -10.76 5.21
C VAL A 54 1.61 -12.10 5.03
N PRO A 55 1.83 -12.88 3.95
CA PRO A 55 1.18 -14.19 3.81
C PRO A 55 1.62 -15.19 4.88
N MET A 56 2.89 -15.13 5.34
CA MET A 56 3.33 -15.97 6.46
C MET A 56 2.58 -15.66 7.76
N VAL A 57 2.41 -14.37 8.07
CA VAL A 57 1.63 -13.91 9.24
C VAL A 57 0.16 -14.30 9.07
N ALA A 58 -0.41 -14.14 7.87
CA ALA A 58 -1.79 -14.53 7.59
C ALA A 58 -2.04 -16.01 7.89
N VAL A 59 -1.20 -16.90 7.34
CA VAL A 59 -1.31 -18.34 7.56
C VAL A 59 -1.09 -18.69 9.03
N TRP A 60 -0.15 -18.04 9.70
CA TRP A 60 0.10 -18.26 11.13
C TRP A 60 -1.08 -17.85 12.01
N LEU A 61 -1.70 -16.70 11.75
CA LEU A 61 -2.87 -16.20 12.49
C LEU A 61 -4.08 -17.12 12.32
N ILE A 62 -4.39 -17.51 11.08
CA ILE A 62 -5.52 -18.41 10.78
C ILE A 62 -5.32 -19.77 11.47
N LYS A 63 -4.10 -20.33 11.44
CA LYS A 63 -3.80 -21.61 12.10
C LYS A 63 -3.86 -21.55 13.62
N LYS A 64 -3.56 -20.40 14.22
CA LYS A 64 -3.51 -20.23 15.68
C LYS A 64 -4.89 -19.98 16.28
N GLU A 65 -5.66 -19.09 15.66
CA GLU A 65 -6.97 -18.65 16.18
C GLU A 65 -8.11 -19.60 15.76
N HIS A 66 -7.88 -20.51 14.80
CA HIS A 66 -8.92 -21.30 14.14
C HIS A 66 -10.08 -20.43 13.59
N ASP A 67 -9.80 -19.15 13.36
CA ASP A 67 -10.73 -18.13 12.89
C ASP A 67 -10.14 -17.48 11.64
N ASP A 68 -10.87 -17.60 10.53
CA ASP A 68 -10.51 -17.02 9.23
C ASP A 68 -10.47 -15.48 9.30
N LEU A 69 -11.15 -14.87 10.27
CA LEU A 69 -11.18 -13.42 10.45
C LEU A 69 -9.99 -12.87 11.23
N ALA A 70 -9.13 -13.72 11.81
CA ALA A 70 -7.97 -13.27 12.58
C ALA A 70 -7.07 -12.32 11.77
N PHE A 71 -6.84 -12.61 10.48
CA PHE A 71 -6.02 -11.79 9.60
C PHE A 71 -6.63 -10.40 9.32
N VAL A 72 -7.95 -10.23 9.48
CA VAL A 72 -8.62 -8.94 9.31
C VAL A 72 -8.09 -7.92 10.31
N TRP A 73 -7.81 -8.32 11.55
CA TRP A 73 -7.22 -7.42 12.56
C TRP A 73 -5.83 -6.91 12.16
N TYR A 74 -5.02 -7.75 11.52
CA TYR A 74 -3.72 -7.34 10.98
C TYR A 74 -3.89 -6.28 9.89
N ILE A 75 -4.84 -6.48 8.97
CA ILE A 75 -5.15 -5.53 7.89
C ILE A 75 -5.70 -4.21 8.45
N ILE A 76 -6.59 -4.25 9.44
CA ILE A 76 -7.12 -3.05 10.11
C ILE A 76 -5.98 -2.25 10.74
N ALA A 77 -5.08 -2.91 11.48
CA ALA A 77 -3.94 -2.25 12.11
C ALA A 77 -3.03 -1.59 11.06
N ALA A 78 -2.72 -2.29 9.96
CA ALA A 78 -1.95 -1.72 8.86
C ALA A 78 -2.67 -0.51 8.21
N GLY A 79 -3.99 -0.58 8.05
CA GLY A 79 -4.82 0.52 7.56
C GLY A 79 -4.79 1.75 8.45
N VAL A 80 -4.86 1.57 9.77
CA VAL A 80 -4.75 2.67 10.75
C VAL A 80 -3.38 3.35 10.67
N ILE A 81 -2.30 2.57 10.59
CA ILE A 81 -0.94 3.11 10.43
C ILE A 81 -0.83 3.91 9.12
N SER A 82 -1.33 3.35 8.01
CA SER A 82 -1.35 4.03 6.71
C SER A 82 -2.11 5.37 6.76
N LEU A 83 -3.27 5.38 7.43
CA LEU A 83 -4.07 6.59 7.60
C LEU A 83 -3.33 7.67 8.40
N ILE A 84 -2.67 7.29 9.50
CA ILE A 84 -1.86 8.22 10.32
C ILE A 84 -0.75 8.85 9.48
N VAL A 85 -0.05 8.05 8.67
CA VAL A 85 1.01 8.54 7.78
C VAL A 85 0.44 9.50 6.73
N ALA A 86 -0.67 9.13 6.09
CA ALA A 86 -1.32 9.97 5.08
C ALA A 86 -1.77 11.32 5.66
N LEU A 87 -2.36 11.33 6.86
CA LEU A 87 -2.77 12.56 7.54
C LEU A 87 -1.57 13.43 7.93
N SER A 88 -0.52 12.80 8.44
CA SER A 88 0.72 13.50 8.81
C SER A 88 1.36 14.18 7.60
N LEU A 89 1.37 13.47 6.47
CA LEU A 89 1.88 13.99 5.21
C LEU A 89 1.01 15.14 4.66
N HIS A 90 -0.31 14.97 4.64
CA HIS A 90 -1.23 16.01 4.22
C HIS A 90 -1.02 17.31 5.04
N ARG A 91 -0.79 17.17 6.34
CA ARG A 91 -0.50 18.29 7.23
C ARG A 91 0.84 18.98 6.89
N GLN A 92 1.87 18.23 6.53
CA GLN A 92 3.16 18.81 6.10
C GLN A 92 3.01 19.60 4.79
N ILE A 93 2.27 19.07 3.82
CA ILE A 93 2.01 19.76 2.54
C ILE A 93 1.22 21.05 2.79
N LYS A 94 0.15 20.99 3.61
CA LYS A 94 -0.65 22.15 3.96
C LYS A 94 0.17 23.26 4.63
N ASN A 95 1.09 22.90 5.52
CA ASN A 95 1.94 23.85 6.24
C ASN A 95 3.03 24.51 5.36
N GLN A 96 3.26 24.04 4.14
CA GLN A 96 4.26 24.59 3.21
C GLN A 96 3.67 25.58 2.19
N LEU A 97 2.34 25.69 2.11
CA LEU A 97 1.67 26.65 1.22
C LEU A 97 1.71 28.06 1.84
N PRO A 98 2.07 29.12 1.09
CA PRO A 98 1.92 30.50 1.55
C PRO A 98 0.42 30.82 1.73
N ASP A 99 0.08 31.52 2.81
CA ASP A 99 -1.29 32.00 3.11
C ASP A 99 -1.91 32.83 1.98
#